data_AF-A0A2S2QSP1-F1
#
_entry.id   AF-A0A2S2QSP1-F1
#
_cell.length_a   1.000
_cell.length_b   1.000
_cell.length_c   1.000
_cell.angle_alpha   90.00
_cell.angle_beta   90.00
_cell.angle_gamma   90.00
#
_symmetry.space_group_name_H-M   'P 1'
#
loop_
_entity.id
_entity.type
_entity.pdbx_description
1 polymer ?
#
loop_
_entity_poly.entity_id
_entity_poly.type
_entity_poly.pdbx_seq_one_letter_code
_entity_poly.pdbx_strand_id
1 'polypeptide(L)'
;MDLEFSPLPRGDWVLVTGAMANTLNKYQPVRLIGNPIILPKAGKPSRYQEERHHNRVHNFAYKVFTIKKKRPELTTRIYSQISESVSFSVDHNTSTLTHSRIHKYLHADGKAPCVVFWNGNTDKVLLEKLGTKHVKKYLDITTVHHPNNNNYDLVLQDMGRDKQVISKIPIGHYIKKNGGTLNLLECHTLICGQIHEGVVDCHDPVTDVILTKCIFNYIMKTVKPST
;
A
#
# COMPACT_ATOMS: atom_id res chain seq x y z
N MET A 1 -2.06 5.86 0.16
CA MET A 1 -0.62 5.48 0.15
C MET A 1 -0.59 3.98 0.01
N ASP A 2 0.45 3.47 -0.63
CA ASP A 2 0.63 2.03 -0.84
C ASP A 2 2.12 1.71 -0.81
N LEU A 3 2.50 0.65 -0.10
CA LEU A 3 3.88 0.21 0.08
C LEU A 3 4.05 -1.22 -0.43
N GLU A 4 5.09 -1.46 -1.20
CA GLU A 4 5.44 -2.79 -1.68
C GLU A 4 6.58 -3.37 -0.86
N PHE A 5 6.31 -4.54 -0.26
CA PHE A 5 7.20 -5.13 0.73
C PHE A 5 7.15 -6.65 0.67
N SER A 6 8.14 -7.27 1.29
CA SER A 6 8.16 -8.72 1.50
C SER A 6 8.62 -9.07 2.91
N PRO A 7 7.95 -10.04 3.56
CA PRO A 7 8.43 -10.54 4.84
C PRO A 7 9.75 -11.31 4.64
N LEU A 8 10.65 -11.18 5.60
CA LEU A 8 11.92 -11.88 5.65
C LEU A 8 11.94 -12.88 6.82
N PRO A 9 12.84 -13.88 6.79
CA PRO A 9 13.01 -14.79 7.91
C PRO A 9 13.28 -14.04 9.22
N ARG A 10 12.80 -14.60 10.34
CA ARG A 10 12.87 -14.04 11.71
C ARG A 10 11.94 -12.84 11.98
N GLY A 11 11.01 -12.55 11.06
CA GLY A 11 9.98 -11.52 11.25
C GLY A 11 10.42 -10.11 10.85
N ASP A 12 11.55 -10.01 10.16
CA ASP A 12 11.98 -8.78 9.49
C ASP A 12 11.14 -8.56 8.22
N TRP A 13 11.20 -7.36 7.66
CA TRP A 13 10.57 -7.02 6.39
C TRP A 13 11.59 -6.31 5.50
N VAL A 14 11.42 -6.42 4.19
CA VAL A 14 12.07 -5.56 3.21
C VAL A 14 11.01 -4.71 2.54
N LEU A 15 11.17 -3.40 2.61
CA LEU A 15 10.40 -2.42 1.85
C LEU A 15 11.14 -2.15 0.54
N VAL A 16 10.49 -2.41 -0.58
CA VAL A 16 11.12 -2.41 -1.92
C VAL A 16 10.77 -1.14 -2.68
N THR A 17 9.50 -0.74 -2.65
CA THR A 17 9.00 0.45 -3.34
C THR A 17 7.69 0.91 -2.70
N GLY A 18 7.05 1.93 -3.24
CA GLY A 18 5.74 2.40 -2.82
C GLY A 18 5.31 3.63 -3.59
N ALA A 19 4.14 4.15 -3.24
CA ALA A 19 3.66 5.40 -3.81
C ALA A 19 2.82 6.20 -2.81
N MET A 20 2.79 7.51 -3.05
CA MET A 20 1.99 8.45 -2.26
C MET A 20 1.31 9.44 -3.18
N ALA A 21 0.09 9.84 -2.84
CA ALA A 21 -0.62 10.92 -3.49
C ALA A 21 -1.36 11.75 -2.45
N ASN A 22 -1.49 13.04 -2.73
CA ASN A 22 -2.33 13.95 -1.96
C ASN A 22 -3.73 14.00 -2.62
N THR A 23 -4.77 14.09 -1.80
CA THR A 23 -6.17 14.22 -2.23
C THR A 23 -6.44 15.56 -2.89
N LEU A 24 -5.73 16.62 -2.49
CA LEU A 24 -5.68 17.88 -3.23
C LEU A 24 -5.03 17.58 -4.59
N ASN A 25 -5.79 17.69 -5.68
CA ASN A 25 -5.42 17.38 -7.08
C ASN A 25 -4.23 18.20 -7.64
N LYS A 26 -3.38 18.77 -6.79
CA LYS A 26 -2.18 19.53 -7.17
C LYS A 26 -0.99 18.65 -7.56
N TYR A 27 -0.99 17.35 -7.27
CA TYR A 27 0.16 16.47 -7.54
C TYR A 27 -0.23 15.12 -8.15
N GLN A 28 0.47 14.76 -9.23
CA GLN A 28 0.56 13.38 -9.72
C GLN A 28 1.05 12.46 -8.58
N PRO A 29 0.64 11.18 -8.54
CA PRO A 29 1.19 10.24 -7.57
C PRO A 29 2.72 10.19 -7.66
N VAL A 30 3.37 10.15 -6.51
CA VAL A 30 4.83 10.10 -6.38
C VAL A 30 5.24 8.66 -6.10
N ARG A 31 6.01 8.07 -7.00
CA ARG A 31 6.66 6.76 -6.79
C ARG A 31 7.88 6.90 -5.89
N LEU A 32 8.04 5.95 -4.97
CA LEU A 32 9.19 5.80 -4.08
C LEU A 32 10.09 4.70 -4.63
N ILE A 33 11.24 5.08 -5.18
CA ILE A 33 12.20 4.15 -5.81
C ILE A 33 13.58 4.31 -5.17
N GLY A 34 14.38 3.24 -5.20
CA GLY A 34 15.77 3.26 -4.74
C GLY A 34 16.11 2.07 -3.86
N ASN A 35 17.23 2.15 -3.14
CA ASN A 35 17.74 1.04 -2.34
C ASN A 35 16.68 0.52 -1.34
N PRO A 36 16.31 -0.77 -1.35
CA PRO A 36 15.34 -1.31 -0.41
C PRO A 36 15.71 -1.03 1.05
N ILE A 37 14.69 -0.92 1.91
CA ILE A 37 14.86 -0.67 3.34
C ILE A 37 14.53 -1.95 4.11
N ILE A 38 15.50 -2.43 4.89
CA ILE A 38 15.30 -3.51 5.86
C ILE A 38 14.64 -2.93 7.11
N LEU A 39 13.49 -3.49 7.46
CA LEU A 39 12.69 -3.15 8.61
C LEU A 39 12.71 -4.34 9.58
N PRO A 40 13.66 -4.36 10.53
CA PRO A 40 13.82 -5.52 11.39
C PRO A 40 12.63 -5.68 12.35
N LYS A 41 12.44 -6.89 12.88
CA LYS A 41 11.45 -7.15 13.93
C LYS A 41 11.71 -6.25 15.14
N ALA A 42 12.97 -6.14 15.53
CA ALA A 42 13.49 -5.28 16.59
C ALA A 42 14.71 -4.49 16.11
N GLY A 43 14.84 -3.24 16.55
CA GLY A 43 15.92 -2.34 16.13
C GLY A 43 15.48 -1.30 15.11
N LYS A 44 16.45 -0.60 14.52
CA LYS A 44 16.22 0.52 13.60
C LYS A 44 16.20 0.04 12.14
N PRO A 45 15.40 0.68 11.26
CA PRO A 45 15.50 0.49 9.82
C PRO A 45 16.93 0.70 9.32
N SER A 46 17.34 -0.11 8.35
CA SER A 46 18.63 0.02 7.68
C SER A 46 18.48 -0.15 6.18
N ARG A 47 19.40 0.38 5.39
CA ARG A 47 19.42 0.11 3.94
C ARG A 47 19.77 -1.34 3.69
N TYR A 48 19.22 -1.89 2.60
CA TYR A 48 19.67 -3.16 2.07
C TYR A 48 21.15 -3.04 1.66
N GLN A 49 21.89 -4.09 1.99
CA GLN A 49 23.31 -4.25 1.73
C GLN A 49 23.49 -5.66 1.21
N GLU A 50 23.95 -5.79 -0.02
CA GLU A 50 24.00 -7.07 -0.72
C GLU A 50 24.76 -8.14 0.08
N GLU A 51 25.99 -7.85 0.50
CA GLU A 51 26.83 -8.76 1.29
C GLU A 51 26.12 -9.35 2.53
N ARG A 52 25.26 -8.56 3.19
CA ARG A 52 24.61 -8.96 4.45
C ARG A 52 23.22 -9.54 4.25
N HIS A 53 22.50 -9.08 3.22
CA HIS A 53 21.08 -9.34 3.07
C HIS A 53 20.75 -10.23 1.87
N HIS A 54 21.64 -10.33 0.88
CA HIS A 54 21.43 -11.11 -0.34
C HIS A 54 21.00 -12.53 -0.02
N ASN A 55 21.79 -13.26 0.77
CA ASN A 55 21.45 -14.64 1.13
C ASN A 55 20.12 -14.76 1.87
N ARG A 56 19.73 -13.77 2.69
CA ARG A 56 18.45 -13.83 3.43
C ARG A 56 17.25 -13.60 2.52
N VAL A 57 17.36 -12.63 1.61
CA VAL A 57 16.33 -12.31 0.62
C VAL A 57 16.24 -13.42 -0.44
N HIS A 58 17.37 -13.84 -0.97
CA HIS A 58 17.47 -14.92 -1.94
C HIS A 58 16.97 -16.26 -1.37
N ASN A 59 17.39 -16.64 -0.16
CA ASN A 59 16.87 -17.87 0.46
C ASN A 59 15.39 -17.79 0.80
N PHE A 60 14.84 -16.60 1.08
CA PHE A 60 13.40 -16.43 1.24
C PHE A 60 12.67 -16.62 -0.09
N ALA A 61 13.09 -15.90 -1.14
CA ALA A 61 12.53 -16.04 -2.48
C ALA A 61 12.61 -17.50 -2.94
N TYR A 62 13.79 -18.12 -2.83
CA TYR A 62 14.01 -19.53 -3.14
C TYR A 62 13.10 -20.45 -2.31
N LYS A 63 12.99 -20.28 -0.98
CA LYS A 63 12.06 -21.08 -0.19
C LYS A 63 10.60 -20.88 -0.59
N VAL A 64 10.17 -19.67 -0.98
CA VAL A 64 8.84 -19.42 -1.53
C VAL A 64 8.67 -20.16 -2.88
N PHE A 65 9.67 -20.11 -3.76
CA PHE A 65 9.69 -20.85 -5.04
C PHE A 65 9.64 -22.37 -4.85
N THR A 66 10.46 -22.93 -3.96
CA THR A 66 10.63 -24.40 -3.82
C THR A 66 9.56 -25.04 -2.92
N ILE A 67 9.19 -24.39 -1.81
CA ILE A 67 8.28 -24.98 -0.81
C ILE A 67 6.82 -24.63 -1.13
N LYS A 68 6.53 -23.43 -1.64
CA LYS A 68 5.13 -23.01 -1.80
C LYS A 68 4.50 -23.29 -3.15
N LYS A 69 5.23 -23.70 -4.22
CA LYS A 69 4.79 -24.22 -5.55
C LYS A 69 3.51 -23.66 -6.22
N LYS A 70 2.84 -22.65 -5.67
CA LYS A 70 1.46 -22.27 -6.01
C LYS A 70 1.37 -20.91 -6.70
N ARG A 71 2.43 -20.08 -6.70
CA ARG A 71 2.45 -18.73 -7.31
C ARG A 71 3.86 -18.28 -7.76
N PRO A 72 4.43 -18.89 -8.82
CA PRO A 72 5.76 -18.52 -9.34
C PRO A 72 5.82 -17.06 -9.82
N GLU A 73 4.76 -16.56 -10.44
CA GLU A 73 4.68 -15.20 -11.01
C GLU A 73 4.91 -14.08 -9.97
N LEU A 74 4.25 -14.16 -8.82
CA LEU A 74 4.43 -13.21 -7.71
C LEU A 74 5.87 -13.20 -7.18
N THR A 75 6.54 -14.35 -7.22
CA THR A 75 7.88 -14.48 -6.66
C THR A 75 8.94 -13.95 -7.64
N THR A 76 8.76 -14.20 -8.95
CA THR A 76 9.58 -13.59 -10.00
C THR A 76 9.48 -12.06 -9.95
N ARG A 77 8.28 -11.52 -9.74
CA ARG A 77 8.08 -10.07 -9.58
C ARG A 77 8.76 -9.50 -8.35
N ILE A 78 8.64 -10.14 -7.19
CA ILE A 78 9.34 -9.67 -5.97
C ILE A 78 10.87 -9.66 -6.21
N TYR A 79 11.39 -10.71 -6.84
CA TYR A 79 12.82 -10.78 -7.15
C TYR A 79 13.25 -9.72 -8.17
N SER A 80 12.47 -9.51 -9.24
CA SER A 80 12.75 -8.49 -10.23
C SER A 80 12.70 -7.09 -9.61
N GLN A 81 11.69 -6.78 -8.80
CA GLN A 81 11.56 -5.50 -8.11
C GLN A 81 12.72 -5.24 -7.14
N ILE A 82 13.18 -6.27 -6.40
CA ILE A 82 14.35 -6.12 -5.52
C ILE A 82 15.62 -5.91 -6.35
N SER A 83 15.83 -6.71 -7.41
CA SER A 83 16.98 -6.59 -8.30
C SER A 83 17.04 -5.23 -9.00
N GLU A 84 15.91 -4.76 -9.53
CA GLU A 84 15.74 -3.44 -10.13
C GLU A 84 16.00 -2.33 -9.11
N SER A 85 15.46 -2.44 -7.89
CA SER A 85 15.66 -1.45 -6.83
C SER A 85 17.10 -1.37 -6.35
N VAL A 86 17.80 -2.51 -6.28
CA VAL A 86 19.24 -2.56 -5.99
C VAL A 86 20.05 -1.95 -7.13
N SER A 87 19.73 -2.29 -8.38
CA SER A 87 20.41 -1.73 -9.57
C SER A 87 20.22 -0.21 -9.68
N PHE A 88 19.00 0.27 -9.45
CA PHE A 88 18.67 1.70 -9.42
C PHE A 88 19.43 2.45 -8.31
N SER A 89 19.78 1.74 -7.22
CA SER A 89 20.47 2.35 -6.09
C SER A 89 21.94 2.67 -6.32
N VAL A 90 22.56 2.15 -7.39
CA VAL A 90 23.97 2.43 -7.74
C VAL A 90 24.15 3.91 -8.14
N ASP A 91 23.10 4.55 -8.67
CA ASP A 91 23.04 6.00 -8.88
C ASP A 91 22.59 6.72 -7.58
N HIS A 92 23.50 6.79 -6.60
CA HIS A 92 23.23 7.16 -5.20
C HIS A 92 22.47 8.49 -4.92
N ASN A 93 22.21 9.33 -5.92
CA ASN A 93 21.53 10.62 -5.79
C ASN A 93 20.05 10.65 -6.23
N THR A 94 19.49 9.53 -6.73
CA THR A 94 18.10 9.50 -7.25
C THR A 94 17.10 8.76 -6.36
N SER A 95 17.55 8.12 -5.27
CA SER A 95 16.68 7.36 -4.37
C SER A 95 15.65 8.27 -3.67
N THR A 96 14.38 8.05 -3.97
CA THR A 96 13.24 8.67 -3.29
C THR A 96 12.67 7.79 -2.18
N LEU A 97 13.01 6.50 -2.15
CA LEU A 97 12.67 5.57 -1.07
C LEU A 97 13.58 5.81 0.14
N THR A 98 13.30 6.88 0.88
CA THR A 98 14.01 7.19 2.12
C THR A 98 13.03 7.68 3.18
N HIS A 99 13.36 7.42 4.45
CA HIS A 99 12.60 7.95 5.58
C HIS A 99 12.42 9.48 5.48
N SER A 100 13.50 10.21 5.15
CA SER A 100 13.47 11.67 5.02
C SER A 100 12.50 12.15 3.92
N ARG A 101 12.49 11.48 2.76
CA ARG A 101 11.59 11.85 1.67
C ARG A 101 10.12 11.58 2.02
N ILE A 102 9.83 10.43 2.61
CA ILE A 102 8.48 10.06 3.06
C ILE A 102 8.00 11.05 4.13
N HIS A 103 8.83 11.33 5.14
CA HIS A 103 8.51 12.30 6.19
C HIS A 103 8.27 13.70 5.62
N LYS A 104 9.15 14.21 4.74
CA LYS A 104 8.97 15.51 4.09
C LYS A 104 7.66 15.58 3.31
N TYR A 105 7.29 14.52 2.61
CA TYR A 105 6.03 14.47 1.87
C TYR A 105 4.82 14.54 2.80
N LEU A 106 4.81 13.71 3.85
CA LEU A 106 3.74 13.63 4.83
C LEU A 106 3.49 14.95 5.56
N HIS A 107 4.53 15.77 5.73
CA HIS A 107 4.46 17.03 6.48
C HIS A 107 4.63 18.28 5.59
N ALA A 108 4.49 18.14 4.26
CA ALA A 108 4.74 19.23 3.32
C ALA A 108 3.90 20.48 3.60
N ASP A 109 2.66 20.30 4.09
CA ASP A 109 1.72 21.39 4.37
C ASP A 109 1.83 21.95 5.81
N GLY A 110 2.85 21.54 6.59
CA GLY A 110 3.05 21.98 7.97
C GLY A 110 1.98 21.49 8.96
N LYS A 111 1.04 20.66 8.52
CA LYS A 111 -0.03 20.07 9.34
C LYS A 111 0.23 18.58 9.57
N ALA A 112 -0.30 18.04 10.66
CA ALA A 112 -0.29 16.61 10.92
C ALA A 112 -1.19 15.88 9.87
N PRO A 113 -0.64 14.94 9.09
CA PRO A 113 -1.37 14.32 7.98
C PRO A 113 -2.38 13.27 8.46
N CYS A 114 -3.41 13.04 7.65
CA CYS A 114 -4.20 11.81 7.68
C CYS A 114 -3.73 10.92 6.52
N VAL A 115 -3.32 9.69 6.82
CA VAL A 115 -2.86 8.74 5.80
C VAL A 115 -3.98 7.72 5.56
N VAL A 116 -4.32 7.53 4.29
CA VAL A 116 -5.39 6.62 3.86
C VAL A 116 -4.79 5.46 3.09
N PHE A 117 -5.24 4.24 3.40
CA PHE A 117 -4.85 3.00 2.72
C PHE A 117 -6.07 2.22 2.22
N TRP A 118 -5.83 1.26 1.33
CA TRP A 118 -6.77 0.21 0.98
C TRP A 118 -6.34 -1.10 1.64
N ASN A 119 -7.13 -1.61 2.59
CA ASN A 119 -6.76 -2.78 3.41
C ASN A 119 -5.31 -2.73 3.97
N GLY A 120 -4.85 -1.56 4.39
CA GLY A 120 -3.42 -1.26 4.59
C GLY A 120 -2.89 -1.52 5.99
N ASN A 121 -3.35 -2.57 6.66
CA ASN A 121 -2.90 -2.87 8.03
C ASN A 121 -1.38 -3.08 8.09
N THR A 122 -0.81 -3.74 7.07
CA THR A 122 0.63 -3.95 6.98
C THR A 122 1.36 -2.66 6.64
N ASP A 123 0.85 -1.87 5.67
CA ASP A 123 1.39 -0.56 5.30
C ASP A 123 1.54 0.36 6.50
N LYS A 124 0.49 0.43 7.33
CA LYS A 124 0.52 1.19 8.59
C LYS A 124 1.67 0.73 9.49
N VAL A 125 1.80 -0.58 9.73
CA VAL A 125 2.87 -1.13 10.58
C VAL A 125 4.26 -0.80 10.03
N LEU A 126 4.44 -0.88 8.71
CA LEU A 126 5.72 -0.55 8.08
C LEU A 126 6.02 0.95 8.15
N LEU A 127 5.02 1.79 7.97
CA LEU A 127 5.14 3.24 8.07
C LEU A 127 5.47 3.70 9.50
N GLU A 128 4.90 3.04 10.51
CA GLU A 128 5.26 3.20 11.93
C GLU A 128 6.70 2.71 12.18
N LYS A 129 7.10 1.55 11.64
CA LYS A 129 8.47 1.03 11.74
C LYS A 129 9.51 1.92 11.08
N LEU A 130 9.14 2.60 10.00
CA LEU A 130 9.96 3.64 9.38
C LEU A 130 10.19 4.83 10.32
N GLY A 131 9.44 4.95 11.42
CA GLY A 131 9.60 6.02 12.40
C GLY A 131 8.93 7.32 11.97
N THR A 132 7.94 7.27 11.07
CA THR A 132 7.16 8.46 10.74
C THR A 132 6.32 8.88 11.96
N LYS A 133 6.66 10.04 12.54
CA LYS A 133 5.99 10.57 13.73
C LYS A 133 4.94 11.59 13.31
N HIS A 134 4.09 12.00 14.25
CA HIS A 134 3.15 13.11 14.08
C HIS A 134 2.10 12.92 12.97
N VAL A 135 1.80 11.68 12.58
CA VAL A 135 0.61 11.37 11.78
C VAL A 135 -0.62 11.53 12.67
N LYS A 136 -1.61 12.28 12.20
CA LYS A 136 -2.85 12.58 12.95
C LYS A 136 -3.74 11.35 13.06
N LYS A 137 -3.98 10.69 11.91
CA LYS A 137 -4.81 9.49 11.81
C LYS A 137 -4.33 8.59 10.68
N TYR A 138 -4.48 7.29 10.88
CA TYR A 138 -4.40 6.28 9.84
C TYR A 138 -5.82 5.81 9.55
N LEU A 139 -6.22 5.86 8.28
CA LEU A 139 -7.54 5.46 7.83
C LEU A 139 -7.42 4.29 6.87
N ASP A 140 -8.38 3.38 6.95
CA ASP A 140 -8.46 2.21 6.09
C ASP A 140 -9.76 2.22 5.32
N ILE A 141 -9.66 1.92 4.03
CA ILE A 141 -10.79 1.66 3.16
C ILE A 141 -10.85 0.16 2.93
N THR A 142 -12.02 -0.41 3.17
CA THR A 142 -12.30 -1.83 2.94
C THR A 142 -13.75 -2.02 2.47
N THR A 143 -14.12 -3.27 2.20
CA THR A 143 -15.49 -3.62 1.82
C THR A 143 -16.06 -4.69 2.73
N VAL A 144 -17.35 -4.61 3.02
CA VAL A 144 -18.10 -5.63 3.75
C VAL A 144 -19.09 -6.27 2.80
N HIS A 145 -19.08 -7.60 2.72
CA HIS A 145 -20.03 -8.39 1.93
C HIS A 145 -21.27 -8.74 2.73
N HIS A 146 -22.43 -8.70 2.08
CA HIS A 146 -23.72 -9.14 2.59
C HIS A 146 -24.15 -10.44 1.92
N PRO A 147 -24.05 -11.59 2.60
CA PRO A 147 -24.33 -12.89 2.00
C PRO A 147 -25.76 -13.04 1.45
N ASN A 148 -26.73 -12.39 2.08
CA ASN A 148 -28.15 -12.57 1.77
C ASN A 148 -28.54 -12.04 0.38
N ASN A 149 -27.83 -11.04 -0.14
CA ASN A 149 -28.14 -10.38 -1.43
C ASN A 149 -26.89 -10.19 -2.32
N ASN A 150 -25.73 -10.68 -1.86
CA ASN A 150 -24.43 -10.49 -2.49
C ASN A 150 -24.10 -9.01 -2.78
N ASN A 151 -24.62 -8.10 -1.96
CA ASN A 151 -24.26 -6.69 -2.01
C ASN A 151 -23.00 -6.41 -1.17
N TYR A 152 -22.38 -5.29 -1.46
CA TYR A 152 -21.19 -4.82 -0.77
C TYR A 152 -21.42 -3.41 -0.24
N ASP A 153 -20.87 -3.16 0.95
CA ASP A 153 -20.69 -1.82 1.49
C ASP A 153 -19.22 -1.45 1.45
N LEU A 154 -18.93 -0.21 1.08
CA LEU A 154 -17.65 0.43 1.22
C LEU A 154 -17.54 1.05 2.62
N VAL A 155 -16.48 0.74 3.33
CA VAL A 155 -16.26 1.18 4.71
C VAL A 155 -14.98 2.00 4.79
N LEU A 156 -15.10 3.21 5.35
CA LEU A 156 -13.97 4.01 5.82
C LEU A 156 -13.90 3.89 7.34
N GLN A 157 -12.76 3.47 7.87
CA GLN A 157 -12.56 3.28 9.31
C GLN A 157 -11.26 3.92 9.79
N ASP A 158 -11.26 4.35 11.04
CA ASP A 158 -10.04 4.72 11.77
C ASP A 158 -9.25 3.44 12.09
N MET A 159 -7.94 3.44 11.89
CA MET A 159 -7.07 2.30 12.21
C MET A 159 -6.48 2.36 13.63
N GLY A 160 -7.04 3.20 14.50
CA GLY A 160 -6.76 3.22 15.93
C GLY A 160 -7.14 1.92 16.63
N ARG A 161 -7.04 1.91 17.97
CA ARG A 161 -7.29 0.69 18.78
C ARG A 161 -8.69 0.11 18.55
N ASP A 162 -9.70 0.96 18.48
CA ASP A 162 -11.10 0.54 18.47
C ASP A 162 -11.67 0.34 17.06
N LYS A 163 -10.86 0.56 16.02
CA LYS A 163 -11.24 0.45 14.60
C LYS A 163 -12.60 1.08 14.27
N GLN A 164 -12.81 2.32 14.72
CA GLN A 164 -14.10 2.99 14.59
C GLN A 164 -14.47 3.18 13.11
N VAL A 165 -15.67 2.71 12.73
CA VAL A 165 -16.24 3.00 11.41
C VAL A 165 -16.63 4.47 11.34
N ILE A 166 -16.05 5.18 10.38
CA ILE A 166 -16.29 6.61 10.11
C ILE A 166 -17.43 6.76 9.11
N SER A 167 -17.44 5.92 8.08
CA SER A 167 -18.47 5.93 7.04
C SER A 167 -18.68 4.53 6.48
N LYS A 168 -19.92 4.26 6.09
CA LYS A 168 -20.36 3.01 5.47
C LYS A 168 -21.35 3.35 4.36
N ILE A 169 -20.99 3.03 3.11
CA ILE A 169 -21.74 3.41 1.91
C ILE A 169 -22.10 2.14 1.13
N PRO A 170 -23.37 1.89 0.82
CA PRO A 170 -23.74 0.77 -0.05
C PRO A 170 -23.21 1.03 -1.47
N ILE A 171 -22.46 0.08 -2.02
CA ILE A 171 -21.88 0.15 -3.38
C ILE A 171 -22.49 -0.87 -4.34
N GLY A 172 -23.40 -1.71 -3.87
CA GLY A 172 -24.23 -2.59 -4.70
C GLY A 172 -23.65 -3.99 -4.89
N HIS A 173 -24.16 -4.68 -5.92
CA HIS A 173 -23.88 -6.09 -6.19
C HIS A 173 -22.69 -6.25 -7.13
N TYR A 174 -21.79 -7.21 -6.86
CA TYR A 174 -20.68 -7.54 -7.76
C TYR A 174 -20.82 -8.97 -8.31
N ILE A 175 -21.20 -9.09 -9.58
CA ILE A 175 -21.61 -10.37 -10.21
C ILE A 175 -20.45 -11.37 -10.30
N LYS A 176 -19.22 -10.88 -10.49
CA LYS A 176 -18.05 -11.74 -10.77
C LYS A 176 -17.47 -12.41 -9.51
N LYS A 177 -18.04 -12.17 -8.32
CA LYS A 177 -17.54 -12.70 -7.06
C LYS A 177 -18.67 -13.03 -6.08
N ASN A 178 -18.59 -14.22 -5.50
CA ASN A 178 -19.47 -14.65 -4.43
C ASN A 178 -18.69 -14.70 -3.11
N GLY A 179 -18.95 -13.71 -2.24
CA GLY A 179 -18.34 -13.65 -0.91
C GLY A 179 -16.94 -13.05 -0.82
N GLY A 180 -16.51 -12.82 0.42
CA GLY A 180 -15.23 -12.21 0.75
C GLY A 180 -15.21 -10.69 0.52
N THR A 181 -14.08 -10.04 0.78
CA THR A 181 -13.90 -8.61 0.49
C THR A 181 -13.59 -8.41 -0.99
N LEU A 182 -14.07 -7.33 -1.61
CA LEU A 182 -13.61 -6.94 -2.95
C LEU A 182 -12.12 -6.55 -2.87
N ASN A 183 -11.36 -6.84 -3.92
CA ASN A 183 -10.04 -6.25 -4.09
C ASN A 183 -10.17 -4.80 -4.61
N LEU A 184 -9.05 -4.09 -4.68
CA LEU A 184 -9.03 -2.68 -5.04
C LEU A 184 -9.66 -2.41 -6.42
N LEU A 185 -9.30 -3.23 -7.41
CA LEU A 185 -9.79 -3.10 -8.78
C LEU A 185 -11.27 -3.48 -8.92
N GLU A 186 -11.69 -4.55 -8.24
CA GLU A 186 -13.10 -4.97 -8.20
C GLU A 186 -13.99 -3.88 -7.61
N CYS A 187 -13.58 -3.30 -6.47
CA CYS A 187 -14.29 -2.21 -5.83
C CYS A 187 -14.28 -0.93 -6.67
N HIS A 188 -13.11 -0.60 -7.23
CA HIS A 188 -12.98 0.54 -8.12
C HIS A 188 -13.91 0.42 -9.33
N THR A 189 -13.95 -0.76 -9.99
CA THR A 189 -14.83 -1.01 -11.14
C THR A 189 -16.30 -0.82 -10.80
N LEU A 190 -16.71 -1.18 -9.58
CA LEU A 190 -18.09 -1.04 -9.12
C LEU A 190 -18.48 0.43 -8.85
N ILE A 191 -17.52 1.26 -8.40
CA ILE A 191 -17.75 2.65 -7.99
C ILE A 191 -17.50 3.63 -9.13
N CYS A 192 -16.45 3.39 -9.90
CA CYS A 192 -15.95 4.24 -10.96
C CYS A 192 -15.99 3.42 -12.26
N GLY A 193 -17.05 3.60 -13.05
CA GLY A 193 -17.18 2.96 -14.37
C GLY A 193 -16.21 3.49 -15.43
N GLN A 194 -15.19 4.27 -15.04
CA GLN A 194 -14.17 4.79 -15.94
C GLN A 194 -12.90 3.94 -15.91
N ILE A 195 -12.34 3.70 -17.09
CA ILE A 195 -11.00 3.13 -17.24
C ILE A 195 -10.01 4.26 -16.97
N HIS A 196 -9.12 4.07 -16.00
CA HIS A 196 -8.00 4.99 -15.80
C HIS A 196 -6.86 4.59 -16.74
N GLU A 197 -6.42 5.51 -17.60
CA GLU A 197 -5.23 5.31 -18.43
C GLU A 197 -4.00 5.05 -17.54
N GLY A 198 -3.17 4.07 -17.93
CA GLY A 198 -1.97 3.70 -17.17
C GLY A 198 -2.19 2.69 -16.04
N VAL A 199 -3.40 2.14 -15.86
CA VAL A 199 -3.63 0.94 -15.05
C VAL A 199 -3.12 -0.27 -15.84
N VAL A 200 -1.82 -0.55 -15.72
CA VAL A 200 -1.16 -1.61 -16.49
C VAL A 200 -1.20 -2.95 -15.74
N ASP A 201 -1.23 -2.93 -14.40
CA ASP A 201 -1.18 -4.11 -13.55
C ASP A 201 -1.73 -3.77 -12.15
N CYS A 202 -2.50 -4.66 -11.53
CA CYS A 202 -2.63 -4.64 -10.07
C CYS A 202 -1.27 -5.07 -9.48
N HIS A 203 -0.86 -4.53 -8.34
CA HIS A 203 0.52 -4.65 -7.77
C HIS A 203 1.55 -3.65 -8.31
N ASP A 204 1.10 -2.56 -8.94
CA ASP A 204 1.92 -1.37 -9.12
C ASP A 204 1.47 -0.31 -8.10
N PRO A 205 2.34 0.14 -7.17
CA PRO A 205 1.90 0.98 -6.06
C PRO A 205 1.36 2.34 -6.53
N VAL A 206 1.82 2.85 -7.68
CA VAL A 206 1.29 4.09 -8.26
C VAL A 206 -0.16 3.88 -8.70
N THR A 207 -0.41 2.80 -9.43
CA THR A 207 -1.76 2.38 -9.83
C THR A 207 -2.66 2.21 -8.60
N ASP A 208 -2.20 1.49 -7.59
CA ASP A 208 -3.00 1.22 -6.38
C ASP A 208 -3.32 2.51 -5.60
N VAL A 209 -2.39 3.47 -5.56
CA VAL A 209 -2.66 4.79 -4.98
C VAL A 209 -3.67 5.61 -5.80
N ILE A 210 -3.63 5.54 -7.13
CA ILE A 210 -4.62 6.22 -8.00
C ILE A 210 -6.02 5.67 -7.73
N LEU A 211 -6.17 4.35 -7.73
CA LEU A 211 -7.46 3.70 -7.50
C LEU A 211 -7.97 3.98 -6.07
N THR A 212 -7.09 3.87 -5.07
CA THR A 212 -7.42 4.19 -3.67
C THR A 212 -7.87 5.65 -3.52
N LYS A 213 -7.18 6.59 -4.17
CA LYS A 213 -7.56 8.01 -4.16
C LYS A 213 -8.91 8.23 -4.85
N CYS A 214 -9.18 7.54 -5.96
CA CYS A 214 -10.47 7.61 -6.65
C CYS A 214 -11.61 7.17 -5.72
N ILE A 215 -11.47 6.01 -5.07
CA ILE A 215 -12.45 5.47 -4.12
C ILE A 215 -12.62 6.42 -2.92
N PHE A 216 -11.53 6.93 -2.35
CA PHE A 216 -11.60 7.88 -1.24
C PHE A 216 -12.38 9.15 -1.63
N ASN A 217 -12.12 9.71 -2.81
CA ASN A 217 -12.83 10.87 -3.30
C ASN A 217 -14.32 10.59 -3.51
N TYR A 218 -14.69 9.38 -3.93
CA TYR A 218 -16.09 8.95 -3.98
C TYR A 218 -16.72 8.97 -2.58
N ILE A 219 -16.05 8.38 -1.57
CA ILE A 219 -16.53 8.42 -0.16
C ILE A 219 -16.76 9.86 0.29
N MET A 220 -15.80 10.76 0.06
CA MET A 220 -15.90 12.16 0.47
C MET A 220 -17.04 12.93 -0.22
N LYS A 221 -17.40 12.57 -1.46
CA LYS A 221 -18.55 13.17 -2.17
C LYS A 221 -19.88 12.66 -1.62
N THR A 222 -19.93 11.40 -1.20
CA THR A 222 -21.16 10.76 -0.71
C THR A 222 -21.44 11.09 0.75
N VAL A 223 -20.40 11.21 1.57
CA VAL A 223 -20.51 11.67 2.96
C VAL A 223 -20.64 13.20 2.95
N LYS A 224 -21.87 13.71 2.79
CA LYS A 224 -22.11 15.14 3.08
C LYS A 224 -21.69 15.43 4.53
N PRO A 225 -21.03 16.55 4.82
CA PRO A 225 -20.85 16.96 6.19
C PRO A 225 -22.23 17.18 6.81
N SER A 226 -22.51 16.48 7.92
CA SER A 226 -23.61 16.84 8.81
C SER A 226 -23.34 18.28 9.25
N THR A 227 -24.07 19.23 8.68
CA THR A 227 -24.12 20.63 9.11
C THR A 227 -24.64 20.72 10.54
#